data_AF-A0A178F611-F1
#
_entry.id   AF-A0A178F611-F1
#
_cell.length_a   1.000
_cell.length_b   1.000
_cell.length_c   1.000
_cell.angle_alpha   90.00
_cell.angle_beta   90.00
_cell.angle_gamma   90.00
#
_symmetry.space_group_name_H-M   'P 1'
#
loop_
_entity.id
_entity.type
_entity.pdbx_description
1 polymer ?
#
loop_
_entity_poly.entity_id
_entity_poly.type
_entity_poly.pdbx_seq_one_letter_code
_entity_poly.pdbx_strand_id
1 'polypeptide(L)'
;MSDEASSYDALIIGAGFSGLRVDSEVPVYEYSAPELWSGWTWTEKYPDGEEILRYFEHVDQVWDIKKDVEFGVKVVGAQFNIENNNWDVESEDGRTTHCRFFLLATGFCAKRYVPDYKGLDSFKGIMCHSADWPREGVDAKGKRTAVIGTGATGVQLTQALAKESSSLVVFQRTPNLALPMRQSKLSREEQEDKKANYENFFKNRETTFSGMRYDFSGRMATAESDDEREAHFETLWKNGGFEFWVGTYSDILFDPKANRYAYDFWAKKTRARVSDTRKKDIVAPLDPPHAFGTKRPSLEEDYYDMFNRPNVDVVDIRKNPIAEIKPDGILLSDGTFYSLDVIALATGFDAVTGSMTNMGLRDIDGKPLKEAWKDGATSYLGMCIKGYPNMFYLYATHGPTAFSNGPSSIEIQGRWIVEVIKRILENGWKNIQPTSRAQEEWKNKINAVSNATLLPLTDSWYMGVNIPGKKREQLNYAGGLKQYELEGQNALKTWDGFAVA
;
A
#
# COMPACT_ATOMS: atom_id res chain seq x y z
N MET A 1 -27.82 -3.73 10.77
CA MET A 1 -27.00 -3.38 9.59
C MET A 1 -26.87 -1.88 9.65
N SER A 2 -25.70 -1.37 10.03
CA SER A 2 -25.45 0.07 10.16
C SER A 2 -25.50 0.74 8.79
N ASP A 3 -25.87 2.01 8.74
CA ASP A 3 -25.85 2.88 7.55
C ASP A 3 -24.47 2.96 6.86
N GLU A 4 -23.41 2.44 7.48
CA GLU A 4 -22.02 2.38 6.97
C GLU A 4 -21.86 1.57 5.67
N ALA A 5 -22.79 0.67 5.36
CA ALA A 5 -22.79 -0.08 4.11
C ALA A 5 -23.26 0.74 2.89
N SER A 6 -23.62 2.03 3.07
CA SER A 6 -24.21 2.89 2.04
C SER A 6 -23.37 4.11 1.63
N SER A 7 -22.17 4.27 2.18
CA SER A 7 -21.29 5.42 1.93
C SER A 7 -19.91 5.01 1.40
N TYR A 8 -19.20 5.99 0.85
CA TYR A 8 -17.80 5.83 0.45
C TYR A 8 -16.87 5.46 1.61
N ASP A 9 -17.31 5.63 2.85
CA ASP A 9 -16.47 5.53 4.04
C ASP A 9 -15.81 4.15 4.19
N ALA A 10 -16.56 3.08 3.94
CA ALA A 10 -16.06 1.71 3.99
C ALA A 10 -15.14 1.37 2.79
N LEU A 11 -15.39 1.98 1.63
CA LEU A 11 -14.66 1.70 0.39
C LEU A 11 -13.34 2.45 0.28
N ILE A 12 -13.28 3.67 0.82
CA ILE A 12 -12.17 4.61 0.59
C ILE A 12 -11.10 4.51 1.67
N ILE A 13 -11.53 4.39 2.92
CA ILE A 13 -10.61 4.44 4.07
C ILE A 13 -10.52 3.09 4.75
N GLY A 14 -11.66 2.38 4.87
CA GLY A 14 -11.72 1.04 5.43
C GLY A 14 -11.28 0.92 6.90
N ALA A 15 -10.84 1.99 7.56
CA ALA A 15 -10.37 1.99 8.95
C ALA A 15 -10.71 3.30 9.66
N GLY A 16 -11.15 3.23 10.91
CA GLY A 16 -11.60 4.39 11.70
C GLY A 16 -10.65 4.89 12.79
N PHE A 17 -9.36 4.56 12.77
CA PHE A 17 -8.46 4.96 13.86
C PHE A 17 -7.93 6.39 13.72
N SER A 18 -7.78 7.06 14.87
CA SER A 18 -7.18 8.39 14.97
C SER A 18 -5.74 8.41 14.46
N GLY A 19 -5.37 9.40 13.66
CA GLY A 19 -4.04 9.54 13.06
C GLY A 19 -3.85 8.84 11.72
N LEU A 20 -4.89 8.23 11.15
CA LEU A 20 -4.87 7.73 9.78
C LEU A 20 -4.69 8.88 8.79
N ARG A 21 -3.67 8.76 7.93
CA ARG A 21 -3.20 9.85 7.06
C ARG A 21 -2.57 9.32 5.79
N VAL A 22 -2.60 10.11 4.72
CA VAL A 22 -1.83 9.85 3.50
C VAL A 22 -0.32 10.00 3.74
N ASP A 23 0.47 9.32 2.92
CA ASP A 23 1.93 9.46 2.88
C ASP A 23 2.43 10.12 1.57
N SER A 24 1.51 10.56 0.72
CA SER A 24 1.78 11.33 -0.49
C SER A 24 1.32 12.77 -0.29
N GLU A 25 2.24 13.73 -0.47
CA GLU A 25 1.96 15.14 -0.22
C GLU A 25 1.02 15.74 -1.28
N VAL A 26 0.26 16.77 -0.92
CA VAL A 26 -0.56 17.55 -1.86
C VAL A 26 0.30 18.21 -2.93
N PRO A 27 -0.09 18.20 -4.23
CA PRO A 27 -1.31 17.61 -4.80
C PRO A 27 -1.03 16.25 -5.47
N VAL A 28 -0.10 15.44 -4.95
CA VAL A 28 0.25 14.13 -5.57
C VAL A 28 -0.90 13.13 -5.41
N TYR A 29 -1.58 13.11 -4.27
CA TYR A 29 -2.58 12.10 -3.88
C TYR A 29 -4.02 12.47 -4.28
N GLU A 30 -4.21 12.92 -5.51
CA GLU A 30 -5.52 13.28 -6.07
C GLU A 30 -5.60 12.97 -7.57
N TYR A 31 -6.81 13.02 -8.14
CA TYR A 31 -7.01 12.87 -9.59
C TYR A 31 -6.51 14.11 -10.36
N SER A 32 -5.96 13.89 -11.55
CA SER A 32 -5.40 14.95 -12.41
C SER A 32 -6.43 15.78 -13.17
N ALA A 33 -7.71 15.42 -13.09
CA ALA A 33 -8.78 16.04 -13.86
C ALA A 33 -9.03 17.50 -13.46
N PRO A 34 -8.91 18.48 -14.38
CA PRO A 34 -9.07 19.90 -14.09
C PRO A 34 -10.37 20.29 -13.37
N GLU A 35 -11.48 19.69 -13.74
CA GLU A 35 -12.79 19.91 -13.13
C GLU A 35 -12.83 19.49 -11.65
N LEU A 36 -11.95 18.58 -11.21
CA LEU A 36 -11.85 18.16 -9.82
C LEU A 36 -10.99 19.13 -9.01
N TRP A 37 -9.73 19.30 -9.38
CA TRP A 37 -8.80 20.08 -8.55
C TRP A 37 -9.04 21.59 -8.64
N SER A 38 -9.69 22.11 -9.69
CA SER A 38 -10.00 23.54 -9.79
C SER A 38 -10.91 24.02 -8.66
N GLY A 39 -11.90 23.21 -8.26
CA GLY A 39 -12.85 23.52 -7.18
C GLY A 39 -12.39 23.13 -5.77
N TRP A 40 -11.24 22.47 -5.62
CA TRP A 40 -10.80 21.88 -4.35
C TRP A 40 -9.54 22.54 -3.78
N THR A 41 -9.41 22.56 -2.46
CA THR A 41 -8.17 22.92 -1.75
C THR A 41 -8.08 22.12 -0.46
N TRP A 42 -6.87 21.68 -0.13
CA TRP A 42 -6.56 20.91 1.08
C TRP A 42 -6.21 21.82 2.26
N THR A 43 -6.44 21.37 3.48
CA THR A 43 -6.11 22.11 4.71
C THR A 43 -4.68 21.88 5.17
N GLU A 44 -4.06 20.78 4.76
CA GLU A 44 -2.72 20.39 5.18
C GLU A 44 -1.97 19.60 4.11
N LYS A 45 -0.64 19.56 4.26
CA LYS A 45 0.28 18.98 3.27
C LYS A 45 0.07 17.48 3.08
N TYR A 46 -0.26 16.77 4.14
CA TYR A 46 -0.64 15.35 4.10
C TYR A 46 -2.02 15.20 4.74
N PRO A 47 -3.12 15.28 3.97
CA PRO A 47 -4.49 15.17 4.48
C PRO A 47 -4.74 13.92 5.33
N ASP A 48 -5.53 14.06 6.38
CA ASP A 48 -6.01 12.91 7.17
C ASP A 48 -7.14 12.15 6.45
N GLY A 49 -7.57 11.04 7.04
CA GLY A 49 -8.68 10.26 6.50
C GLY A 49 -9.95 11.08 6.28
N GLU A 50 -10.36 11.89 7.25
CA GLU A 50 -11.58 12.68 7.15
C GLU A 50 -11.55 13.68 5.99
N GLU A 51 -10.40 14.28 5.73
CA GLU A 51 -10.22 15.17 4.58
C GLU A 51 -10.24 14.43 3.24
N ILE A 52 -9.71 13.20 3.18
CA ILE A 52 -9.84 12.35 2.00
C ILE A 52 -11.31 12.00 1.72
N LEU A 53 -12.13 11.72 2.74
CA LEU A 53 -13.58 11.50 2.52
C LEU A 53 -14.25 12.71 1.90
N ARG A 54 -13.99 13.92 2.44
CA ARG A 54 -14.55 15.16 1.89
C ARG A 54 -14.10 15.41 0.44
N TYR A 55 -12.86 15.03 0.09
CA TYR A 55 -12.41 15.10 -1.30
C TYR A 55 -13.22 14.16 -2.20
N PHE A 56 -13.50 12.94 -1.77
CA PHE A 56 -14.32 12.02 -2.57
C PHE A 56 -15.81 12.41 -2.62
N GLU A 57 -16.34 13.05 -1.59
CA GLU A 57 -17.66 13.72 -1.68
C GLU A 57 -17.65 14.83 -2.74
N HIS A 58 -16.58 15.62 -2.84
CA HIS A 58 -16.40 16.60 -3.91
C HIS A 58 -16.29 15.92 -5.29
N VAL A 59 -15.54 14.83 -5.42
CA VAL A 59 -15.47 14.05 -6.67
C VAL A 59 -16.86 13.58 -7.11
N ASP A 60 -17.66 13.06 -6.18
CA ASP A 60 -19.02 12.64 -6.45
C ASP A 60 -19.94 13.81 -6.84
N GLN A 61 -19.77 14.99 -6.25
CA GLN A 61 -20.52 16.18 -6.66
C GLN A 61 -20.19 16.63 -8.09
N VAL A 62 -18.94 16.46 -8.54
CA VAL A 62 -18.49 16.87 -9.87
C VAL A 62 -18.82 15.82 -10.94
N TRP A 63 -18.63 14.54 -10.64
CA TRP A 63 -18.79 13.45 -11.61
C TRP A 63 -20.07 12.64 -11.45
N ASP A 64 -20.82 12.82 -10.36
CA ASP A 64 -22.08 12.13 -10.06
C ASP A 64 -21.93 10.61 -10.15
N ILE A 65 -20.99 10.07 -9.35
CA ILE A 65 -20.55 8.67 -9.42
C ILE A 65 -21.55 7.76 -8.69
N LYS A 66 -22.11 8.20 -7.56
CA LYS A 66 -23.03 7.38 -6.73
C LYS A 66 -24.23 6.84 -7.50
N LYS A 67 -24.69 7.50 -8.56
CA LYS A 67 -25.81 7.01 -9.37
C LYS A 67 -25.54 5.64 -10.01
N ASP A 68 -24.26 5.32 -10.24
CA ASP A 68 -23.81 4.10 -10.92
C ASP A 68 -23.19 3.08 -9.93
N VAL A 69 -23.37 3.29 -8.62
CA VAL A 69 -22.78 2.45 -7.56
C VAL A 69 -23.86 1.71 -6.79
N GLU A 70 -23.70 0.40 -6.67
CA GLU A 70 -24.42 -0.41 -5.70
C GLU A 70 -23.56 -0.65 -4.47
N PHE A 71 -23.91 0.00 -3.36
CA PHE A 71 -23.20 -0.17 -2.09
C PHE A 71 -23.66 -1.43 -1.33
N GLY A 72 -22.82 -1.90 -0.41
CA GLY A 72 -23.12 -3.10 0.39
C GLY A 72 -23.10 -4.42 -0.40
N VAL A 73 -22.65 -4.39 -1.66
CA VAL A 73 -22.62 -5.56 -2.55
C VAL A 73 -21.23 -6.17 -2.59
N LYS A 74 -21.06 -7.31 -1.93
CA LYS A 74 -19.80 -8.05 -1.91
C LYS A 74 -19.81 -9.15 -2.97
N VAL A 75 -18.91 -9.06 -3.94
CA VAL A 75 -18.68 -10.13 -4.93
C VAL A 75 -18.03 -11.34 -4.26
N VAL A 76 -18.61 -12.53 -4.49
CA VAL A 76 -18.17 -13.81 -3.91
C VAL A 76 -17.90 -14.89 -4.96
N GLY A 77 -18.28 -14.66 -6.21
CA GLY A 77 -17.97 -15.53 -7.34
C GLY A 77 -17.97 -14.75 -8.64
N ALA A 78 -17.12 -15.13 -9.59
CA ALA A 78 -17.24 -14.66 -10.96
C ALA A 78 -16.55 -15.62 -11.95
N GLN A 79 -17.21 -15.86 -13.08
CA GLN A 79 -16.72 -16.71 -14.16
C GLN A 79 -17.16 -16.18 -15.53
N PHE A 80 -16.28 -16.27 -16.52
CA PHE A 80 -16.63 -15.91 -17.90
C PHE A 80 -17.41 -17.04 -18.58
N ASN A 81 -18.57 -16.71 -19.11
CA ASN A 81 -19.42 -17.58 -19.90
C ASN A 81 -19.05 -17.48 -21.38
N ILE A 82 -18.42 -18.54 -21.91
CA ILE A 82 -17.94 -18.57 -23.30
C ILE A 82 -19.09 -18.55 -24.32
N GLU A 83 -20.23 -19.18 -24.01
CA GLU A 83 -21.38 -19.23 -24.90
C GLU A 83 -21.98 -17.84 -25.10
N ASN A 84 -22.12 -17.08 -24.01
CA ASN A 84 -22.74 -15.76 -23.99
C ASN A 84 -21.77 -14.59 -24.15
N ASN A 85 -20.45 -14.83 -24.09
CA ASN A 85 -19.39 -13.82 -24.16
C ASN A 85 -19.53 -12.70 -23.11
N ASN A 86 -19.90 -13.08 -21.89
CA ASN A 86 -20.03 -12.19 -20.74
C ASN A 86 -19.53 -12.87 -19.45
N TRP A 87 -19.33 -12.07 -18.41
CA TRP A 87 -19.07 -12.50 -17.06
C TRP A 87 -20.38 -12.71 -16.31
N ASP A 88 -20.48 -13.83 -15.60
CA ASP A 88 -21.47 -14.07 -14.57
C ASP A 88 -20.83 -13.72 -13.22
N VAL A 89 -21.32 -12.69 -12.53
CA VAL A 89 -20.77 -12.18 -11.27
C VAL A 89 -21.78 -12.37 -10.15
N GLU A 90 -21.42 -13.17 -9.15
CA GLU A 90 -22.24 -13.52 -7.99
C GLU A 90 -21.89 -12.65 -6.77
N SER A 91 -22.91 -12.08 -6.13
CA SER A 91 -22.77 -11.37 -4.86
C SER A 91 -23.23 -12.21 -3.67
N GLU A 92 -22.74 -11.86 -2.48
CA GLU A 92 -23.00 -12.57 -1.22
C GLU A 92 -24.50 -12.65 -0.86
N ASP A 93 -25.30 -11.70 -1.37
CA ASP A 93 -26.77 -11.67 -1.20
C ASP A 93 -27.52 -12.55 -2.22
N GLY A 94 -26.81 -13.29 -3.06
CA GLY A 94 -27.36 -14.24 -4.04
C GLY A 94 -27.76 -13.63 -5.38
N ARG A 95 -27.50 -12.34 -5.64
CA ARG A 95 -27.72 -11.75 -6.97
C ARG A 95 -26.64 -12.19 -7.95
N THR A 96 -27.01 -12.23 -9.23
CA THR A 96 -26.08 -12.45 -10.34
C THR A 96 -26.18 -11.30 -11.33
N THR A 97 -25.05 -10.67 -11.61
CA THR A 97 -24.91 -9.58 -12.58
C THR A 97 -24.14 -10.06 -13.80
N HIS A 98 -24.61 -9.70 -14.99
CA HIS A 98 -23.95 -10.05 -16.24
C HIS A 98 -23.26 -8.83 -16.85
N CYS A 99 -21.97 -8.94 -17.19
CA CYS A 99 -21.24 -7.84 -17.82
C CYS A 99 -20.27 -8.34 -18.89
N ARG A 100 -20.11 -7.59 -20.00
CA ARG A 100 -19.17 -7.97 -21.06
C ARG A 100 -17.71 -7.75 -20.65
N PHE A 101 -17.46 -6.70 -19.89
CA PHE A 101 -16.15 -6.31 -19.38
C PHE A 101 -16.22 -6.29 -17.86
N PHE A 102 -15.25 -6.92 -17.21
CA PHE A 102 -15.20 -7.00 -15.76
C PHE A 102 -13.95 -6.30 -15.23
N LEU A 103 -14.15 -5.18 -14.55
CA LEU A 103 -13.06 -4.31 -14.08
C LEU A 103 -12.90 -4.44 -12.57
N LEU A 104 -11.73 -4.93 -12.13
CA LEU A 104 -11.42 -5.14 -10.72
C LEU A 104 -10.58 -3.97 -10.18
N ALA A 105 -11.21 -3.12 -9.37
CA ALA A 105 -10.55 -2.03 -8.65
C ALA A 105 -10.49 -2.33 -7.14
N THR A 106 -10.13 -3.56 -6.76
CA THR A 106 -10.23 -4.07 -5.37
C THR A 106 -9.08 -3.66 -4.46
N GLY A 107 -8.14 -2.85 -4.97
CA GLY A 107 -6.91 -2.47 -4.26
C GLY A 107 -6.00 -3.65 -3.90
N PHE A 108 -4.92 -3.37 -3.17
CA PHE A 108 -3.93 -4.39 -2.78
C PHE A 108 -4.05 -4.87 -1.32
N CYS A 109 -4.96 -4.31 -0.52
CA CYS A 109 -5.09 -4.56 0.92
C CYS A 109 -6.50 -5.04 1.36
N ALA A 110 -7.22 -5.80 0.54
CA ALA A 110 -8.58 -6.22 0.92
C ALA A 110 -8.61 -7.36 1.96
N LYS A 111 -7.67 -8.31 1.91
CA LYS A 111 -7.67 -9.49 2.80
C LYS A 111 -6.75 -9.27 3.99
N ARG A 112 -7.32 -8.90 5.15
CA ARG A 112 -6.57 -8.73 6.41
C ARG A 112 -5.85 -10.02 6.83
N TYR A 113 -4.75 -9.86 7.54
CA TYR A 113 -3.99 -10.97 8.09
C TYR A 113 -3.85 -10.84 9.59
N VAL A 114 -4.42 -11.81 10.31
CA VAL A 114 -4.23 -11.99 11.74
C VAL A 114 -3.42 -13.27 11.92
N PRO A 115 -2.23 -13.22 12.54
CA PRO A 115 -1.48 -14.42 12.88
C PRO A 115 -2.29 -15.36 13.77
N ASP A 116 -2.09 -16.66 13.61
CA ASP A 116 -2.75 -17.70 14.42
C ASP A 116 -2.13 -17.76 15.83
N TYR A 117 -2.36 -16.72 16.62
CA TYR A 117 -1.93 -16.66 18.01
C TYR A 117 -2.79 -17.60 18.85
N LYS A 118 -2.14 -18.48 19.62
CA LYS A 118 -2.84 -19.31 20.59
C LYS A 118 -3.66 -18.42 21.55
N GLY A 119 -4.93 -18.77 21.75
CA GLY A 119 -5.80 -18.11 22.71
C GLY A 119 -6.37 -16.76 22.26
N LEU A 120 -6.28 -16.42 20.96
CA LEU A 120 -6.79 -15.18 20.39
C LEU A 120 -8.23 -14.86 20.85
N ASP A 121 -9.15 -15.83 20.74
CA ASP A 121 -10.57 -15.68 21.11
C ASP A 121 -10.82 -15.58 22.62
N SER A 122 -9.79 -15.77 23.46
CA SER A 122 -9.94 -15.76 24.92
C SER A 122 -9.86 -14.35 25.53
N PHE A 123 -9.32 -13.37 24.79
CA PHE A 123 -9.12 -12.01 25.29
C PHE A 123 -10.46 -11.34 25.62
N LYS A 124 -10.58 -10.84 26.86
CA LYS A 124 -11.82 -10.21 27.37
C LYS A 124 -11.89 -8.71 27.11
N GLY A 125 -10.78 -8.08 26.76
CA GLY A 125 -10.72 -6.67 26.39
C GLY A 125 -11.15 -6.44 24.95
N ILE A 126 -10.89 -5.24 24.43
CA ILE A 126 -11.18 -4.88 23.05
C ILE A 126 -9.99 -5.28 22.18
N MET A 127 -10.18 -6.19 21.23
CA MET A 127 -9.18 -6.52 20.23
C MET A 127 -9.71 -6.26 18.83
N CYS A 128 -8.98 -5.47 18.06
CA CYS A 128 -9.42 -5.06 16.74
C CYS A 128 -8.24 -5.07 15.76
N HIS A 129 -8.46 -5.64 14.57
CA HIS A 129 -7.53 -5.43 13.47
C HIS A 129 -7.69 -4.01 12.94
N SER A 130 -6.59 -3.36 12.56
CA SER A 130 -6.62 -1.95 12.20
C SER A 130 -7.54 -1.63 11.00
N ALA A 131 -7.75 -2.62 10.12
CA ALA A 131 -8.69 -2.55 9.00
C ALA A 131 -10.17 -2.72 9.39
N ASP A 132 -10.46 -2.98 10.66
CA ASP A 132 -11.82 -3.11 11.20
C ASP A 132 -12.02 -2.13 12.35
N TRP A 133 -11.11 -1.16 12.49
CA TRP A 133 -11.15 -0.21 13.58
C TRP A 133 -12.43 0.63 13.46
N PRO A 134 -13.26 0.68 14.51
CA PRO A 134 -14.56 1.36 14.46
C PRO A 134 -14.39 2.84 14.14
N ARG A 135 -15.37 3.42 13.44
CA ARG A 135 -15.34 4.82 12.98
C ARG A 135 -15.40 5.82 14.13
N GLU A 136 -16.16 5.50 15.16
CA GLU A 136 -16.21 6.24 16.42
C GLU A 136 -14.91 6.14 17.24
N GLY A 137 -13.96 5.31 16.79
CA GLY A 137 -12.71 5.03 17.48
C GLY A 137 -12.88 4.01 18.60
N VAL A 138 -11.76 3.67 19.24
CA VAL A 138 -11.74 2.85 20.46
C VAL A 138 -11.24 3.73 21.58
N ASP A 139 -12.00 3.81 22.69
CA ASP A 139 -11.59 4.60 23.84
C ASP A 139 -10.33 4.02 24.50
N ALA A 140 -9.20 4.65 24.22
CA ALA A 140 -7.91 4.32 24.81
C ALA A 140 -7.65 5.08 26.12
N LYS A 141 -8.49 6.05 26.49
CA LYS A 141 -8.22 6.96 27.59
C LYS A 141 -8.18 6.20 28.91
N GLY A 142 -7.03 6.27 29.59
CA GLY A 142 -6.83 5.57 30.86
C GLY A 142 -6.77 4.03 30.74
N LYS A 143 -6.69 3.48 29.52
CA LYS A 143 -6.58 2.04 29.25
C LYS A 143 -5.14 1.60 29.08
N ARG A 144 -4.87 0.31 29.29
CA ARG A 144 -3.59 -0.33 28.96
C ARG A 144 -3.71 -0.90 27.56
N THR A 145 -2.97 -0.35 26.62
CA THR A 145 -3.15 -0.65 25.20
C THR A 145 -1.91 -1.34 24.63
N ALA A 146 -2.11 -2.20 23.63
CA ALA A 146 -1.04 -2.78 22.85
C ALA A 146 -1.21 -2.49 21.37
N VAL A 147 -0.10 -2.33 20.67
CA VAL A 147 -0.05 -2.35 19.19
C VAL A 147 0.83 -3.52 18.78
N ILE A 148 0.29 -4.46 18.00
CA ILE A 148 1.04 -5.59 17.43
C ILE A 148 1.34 -5.28 15.98
N GLY A 149 2.62 -5.05 15.67
CA GLY A 149 3.09 -4.71 14.33
C GLY A 149 3.44 -3.23 14.17
N THR A 150 4.47 -2.99 13.35
CA THR A 150 5.12 -1.68 13.16
C THR A 150 5.17 -1.31 11.68
N GLY A 151 4.20 -1.75 10.89
CA GLY A 151 3.95 -1.18 9.56
C GLY A 151 3.44 0.27 9.65
N ALA A 152 3.05 0.87 8.53
CA ALA A 152 2.52 2.24 8.49
C ALA A 152 1.38 2.45 9.49
N THR A 153 0.44 1.50 9.54
CA THR A 153 -0.67 1.53 10.49
C THR A 153 -0.20 1.48 11.94
N GLY A 154 0.78 0.63 12.27
CA GLY A 154 1.31 0.54 13.63
C GLY A 154 2.04 1.81 14.07
N VAL A 155 2.75 2.46 13.15
CA VAL A 155 3.39 3.76 13.37
C VAL A 155 2.37 4.86 13.64
N GLN A 156 1.31 4.96 12.83
CA GLN A 156 0.22 5.92 13.03
C GLN A 156 -0.54 5.66 14.35
N LEU A 157 -0.93 4.42 14.61
CA LEU A 157 -1.59 4.01 15.86
C LEU A 157 -0.73 4.31 17.09
N THR A 158 0.59 4.09 17.02
CA THR A 158 1.49 4.40 18.14
C THR A 158 1.49 5.90 18.45
N GLN A 159 1.55 6.76 17.43
CA GLN A 159 1.51 8.23 17.61
C GLN A 159 0.19 8.70 18.25
N ALA A 160 -0.93 8.08 17.90
CA ALA A 160 -2.25 8.40 18.47
C ALA A 160 -2.39 7.83 19.91
N LEU A 161 -2.23 6.53 20.06
CA LEU A 161 -2.50 5.82 21.33
C LEU A 161 -1.53 6.22 22.44
N ALA A 162 -0.27 6.58 22.14
CA ALA A 162 0.71 6.99 23.14
C ALA A 162 0.29 8.24 23.94
N LYS A 163 -0.53 9.10 23.33
CA LYS A 163 -1.00 10.37 23.90
C LYS A 163 -2.20 10.18 24.83
N GLU A 164 -2.99 9.13 24.63
CA GLU A 164 -4.26 8.91 25.33
C GLU A 164 -4.20 7.78 26.36
N SER A 165 -3.39 6.74 26.10
CA SER A 165 -3.36 5.51 26.89
C SER A 165 -2.68 5.69 28.24
N SER A 166 -3.18 5.01 29.27
CA SER A 166 -2.49 4.94 30.58
C SER A 166 -1.12 4.27 30.46
N SER A 167 -1.02 3.24 29.61
CA SER A 167 0.22 2.61 29.18
C SER A 167 0.06 2.06 27.77
N LEU A 168 1.07 2.19 26.93
CA LEU A 168 1.13 1.61 25.58
C LEU A 168 2.34 0.69 25.47
N VAL A 169 2.14 -0.53 24.97
CA VAL A 169 3.22 -1.45 24.61
C VAL A 169 3.18 -1.78 23.12
N VAL A 170 4.27 -1.51 22.41
CA VAL A 170 4.41 -1.81 20.98
C VAL A 170 5.18 -3.12 20.81
N PHE A 171 4.51 -4.14 20.28
CA PHE A 171 5.12 -5.44 19.96
C PHE A 171 5.67 -5.42 18.54
N GLN A 172 7.01 -5.27 18.45
CA GLN A 172 7.73 -5.07 17.21
C GLN A 172 8.53 -6.32 16.82
N ARG A 173 8.29 -6.86 15.62
CA ARG A 173 9.13 -7.94 15.04
C ARG A 173 10.26 -7.41 14.17
N THR A 174 10.02 -6.30 13.49
CA THR A 174 10.97 -5.64 12.59
C THR A 174 10.70 -4.14 12.66
N PRO A 175 11.68 -3.28 12.97
CA PRO A 175 11.42 -1.85 13.05
C PRO A 175 11.02 -1.29 11.69
N ASN A 176 10.17 -0.26 11.73
CA ASN A 176 9.91 0.57 10.56
C ASN A 176 11.11 1.49 10.34
N LEU A 177 11.58 1.64 9.10
CA LEU A 177 12.59 2.63 8.77
C LEU A 177 11.91 3.97 8.44
N ALA A 178 11.12 4.48 9.38
CA ALA A 178 10.22 5.61 9.14
C ALA A 178 10.97 6.93 8.87
N LEU A 179 10.38 7.80 8.06
CA LEU A 179 10.93 9.06 7.58
C LEU A 179 10.10 10.26 8.09
N PRO A 180 10.72 11.44 8.26
CA PRO A 180 10.01 12.61 8.74
C PRO A 180 8.99 13.11 7.72
N MET A 181 7.73 13.20 8.14
CA MET A 181 6.62 13.63 7.29
C MET A 181 6.76 15.10 6.86
N ARG A 182 7.16 15.97 7.79
CA ARG A 182 7.14 17.45 7.64
C ARG A 182 5.73 17.96 7.34
N GLN A 183 4.79 17.57 8.19
CA GLN A 183 3.42 18.05 8.13
C GLN A 183 3.37 19.57 8.31
N SER A 184 2.46 20.23 7.57
CA SER A 184 2.19 21.66 7.68
C SER A 184 0.78 21.98 7.21
N LYS A 185 0.19 23.06 7.74
CA LYS A 185 -1.05 23.61 7.18
C LYS A 185 -0.76 24.27 5.83
N LEU A 186 -1.77 24.25 4.95
CA LEU A 186 -1.72 24.90 3.64
C LEU A 186 -2.74 26.03 3.61
N SER A 187 -2.37 27.18 3.05
CA SER A 187 -3.35 28.23 2.81
C SER A 187 -4.10 27.96 1.50
N ARG A 188 -5.33 28.47 1.39
CA ARG A 188 -6.09 28.44 0.14
C ARG A 188 -5.36 29.25 -0.95
N GLU A 189 -4.91 30.45 -0.62
CA GLU A 189 -4.19 31.35 -1.54
C GLU A 189 -2.95 30.69 -2.16
N GLU A 190 -2.10 30.05 -1.35
CA GLU A 190 -0.91 29.34 -1.83
C GLU A 190 -1.24 28.19 -2.79
N GLN A 191 -2.41 27.57 -2.63
CA GLN A 191 -2.85 26.48 -3.50
C GLN A 191 -3.45 27.03 -4.80
N GLU A 192 -4.29 28.06 -4.73
CA GLU A 192 -4.85 28.71 -5.91
C GLU A 192 -3.74 29.26 -6.82
N ASP A 193 -2.70 29.88 -6.26
CA ASP A 193 -1.54 30.37 -7.02
C ASP A 193 -0.79 29.26 -7.76
N LYS A 194 -0.75 28.05 -7.18
CA LYS A 194 -0.07 26.88 -7.78
C LYS A 194 -0.91 26.18 -8.84
N LYS A 195 -2.24 26.32 -8.81
CA LYS A 195 -3.17 25.62 -9.73
C LYS A 195 -2.90 25.92 -11.20
N ALA A 196 -2.38 27.11 -11.52
CA ALA A 196 -1.96 27.44 -12.89
C ALA A 196 -0.91 26.47 -13.48
N ASN A 197 -0.16 25.74 -12.63
CA ASN A 197 0.83 24.76 -13.05
C ASN A 197 0.40 23.30 -12.78
N TYR A 198 -0.82 23.04 -12.29
CA TYR A 198 -1.26 21.69 -11.92
C TYR A 198 -1.27 20.73 -13.11
N GLU A 199 -1.70 21.17 -14.30
CA GLU A 199 -1.67 20.31 -15.49
C GLU A 199 -0.25 19.82 -15.81
N ASN A 200 0.74 20.71 -15.73
CA ASN A 200 2.14 20.37 -15.97
C ASN A 200 2.66 19.46 -14.85
N PHE A 201 2.30 19.74 -13.61
CA PHE A 201 2.62 18.87 -12.47
C PHE A 201 2.10 17.43 -12.67
N PHE A 202 0.83 17.26 -13.03
CA PHE A 202 0.23 15.94 -13.23
C PHE A 202 0.82 15.20 -14.43
N LYS A 203 1.18 15.90 -15.51
CA LYS A 203 1.95 15.30 -16.61
C LYS A 203 3.33 14.85 -16.14
N ASN A 204 4.02 15.65 -15.33
CA ASN A 204 5.36 15.34 -14.87
C ASN A 204 5.39 14.18 -13.87
N ARG A 205 4.39 14.04 -12.98
CA ARG A 205 4.36 12.94 -11.99
C ARG A 205 4.39 11.57 -12.68
N GLU A 206 3.77 11.42 -13.85
CA GLU A 206 3.77 10.14 -14.60
C GLU A 206 5.13 9.81 -15.21
N THR A 207 6.06 10.78 -15.29
CA THR A 207 7.41 10.58 -15.83
C THR A 207 8.44 10.19 -14.77
N THR A 208 8.13 10.35 -13.48
CA THR A 208 9.02 9.96 -12.37
C THR A 208 8.92 8.48 -12.05
N PHE A 209 9.92 7.91 -11.36
CA PHE A 209 9.92 6.49 -11.02
C PHE A 209 8.65 6.06 -10.25
N SER A 210 8.25 6.84 -9.24
CA SER A 210 7.22 6.45 -8.27
C SER A 210 5.92 7.25 -8.39
N GLY A 211 5.75 8.10 -9.40
CA GLY A 211 4.52 8.90 -9.50
C GLY A 211 4.46 10.08 -8.54
N MET A 212 5.59 10.42 -7.91
CA MET A 212 5.76 11.53 -6.98
C MET A 212 6.26 12.78 -7.72
N ARG A 213 6.35 13.92 -7.03
CA ARG A 213 6.86 15.18 -7.61
C ARG A 213 8.38 15.23 -7.82
N TYR A 214 9.10 14.19 -7.41
CA TYR A 214 10.54 14.04 -7.47
C TYR A 214 10.89 12.66 -8.03
N ASP A 215 12.13 12.53 -8.49
CA ASP A 215 12.71 11.29 -8.99
C ASP A 215 14.12 11.10 -8.42
N PHE A 216 14.71 9.93 -8.63
CA PHE A 216 16.10 9.69 -8.24
C PHE A 216 17.03 10.75 -8.85
N SER A 217 18.03 11.17 -8.08
CA SER A 217 18.89 12.32 -8.41
C SER A 217 19.78 12.12 -9.64
N GLY A 218 19.92 10.88 -10.13
CA GLY A 218 20.87 10.50 -11.18
C GLY A 218 22.32 10.39 -10.70
N ARG A 219 22.59 10.80 -9.46
CA ARG A 219 23.91 10.69 -8.80
C ARG A 219 24.06 9.30 -8.17
N MET A 220 25.31 8.89 -7.93
CA MET A 220 25.65 7.62 -7.27
C MET A 220 26.27 7.90 -5.91
N ALA A 221 25.71 7.37 -4.83
CA ALA A 221 26.24 7.56 -3.47
C ALA A 221 27.69 7.05 -3.37
N THR A 222 27.99 5.96 -4.07
CA THR A 222 29.31 5.33 -4.09
C THR A 222 30.40 6.16 -4.77
N ALA A 223 30.03 7.15 -5.59
CA ALA A 223 30.96 8.01 -6.32
C ALA A 223 31.27 9.33 -5.60
N GLU A 224 30.62 9.61 -4.48
CA GLU A 224 30.73 10.89 -3.79
C GLU A 224 31.58 10.85 -2.53
N SER A 225 32.03 12.02 -2.08
CA SER A 225 32.66 12.15 -0.77
C SER A 225 31.64 11.99 0.36
N ASP A 226 32.14 11.72 1.57
CA ASP A 226 31.32 11.59 2.77
C ASP A 226 30.55 12.90 3.07
N ASP A 227 31.20 14.06 2.88
CA ASP A 227 30.60 15.38 3.13
C ASP A 227 29.50 15.71 2.11
N GLU A 228 29.68 15.40 0.83
CA GLU A 228 28.66 15.58 -0.20
C GLU A 228 27.44 14.71 0.04
N ARG A 229 27.66 13.44 0.44
CA ARG A 229 26.57 12.53 0.82
C ARG A 229 25.80 13.02 2.03
N GLU A 230 26.50 13.40 3.10
CA GLU A 230 25.86 13.91 4.31
C GLU A 230 25.03 15.16 3.99
N ALA A 231 25.58 16.11 3.22
CA ALA A 231 24.86 17.32 2.83
C ALA A 231 23.62 17.04 1.96
N HIS A 232 23.71 16.09 1.03
CA HIS A 232 22.58 15.69 0.21
C HIS A 232 21.50 14.99 1.05
N PHE A 233 21.89 14.03 1.89
CA PHE A 233 20.98 13.34 2.80
C PHE A 233 20.30 14.28 3.79
N GLU A 234 21.01 15.27 4.35
CA GLU A 234 20.43 16.31 5.20
C GLU A 234 19.38 17.15 4.46
N THR A 235 19.63 17.46 3.18
CA THR A 235 18.66 18.19 2.34
C THR A 235 17.37 17.38 2.17
N LEU A 236 17.49 16.11 1.76
CA LEU A 236 16.33 15.22 1.59
C LEU A 236 15.57 15.02 2.92
N TRP A 237 16.30 14.86 4.04
CA TRP A 237 15.72 14.70 5.37
C TRP A 237 15.01 15.97 5.88
N LYS A 238 15.50 17.14 5.50
CA LYS A 238 14.86 18.42 5.79
C LYS A 238 13.57 18.58 4.99
N ASN A 239 13.59 18.24 3.70
CA ASN A 239 12.41 18.32 2.83
C ASN A 239 11.30 17.35 3.27
N GLY A 240 11.69 16.17 3.75
CA GLY A 240 10.79 15.15 4.29
C GLY A 240 10.01 14.39 3.22
N GLY A 241 8.96 13.71 3.65
CA GLY A 241 8.21 12.81 2.79
C GLY A 241 9.06 11.64 2.30
N PHE A 242 8.82 11.20 1.07
CA PHE A 242 9.58 10.12 0.44
C PHE A 242 10.81 10.58 -0.35
N GLU A 243 11.24 11.83 -0.23
CA GLU A 243 12.45 12.31 -0.93
C GLU A 243 13.70 11.50 -0.55
N PHE A 244 13.84 11.13 0.74
CA PHE A 244 14.94 10.27 1.19
C PHE A 244 14.84 8.81 0.70
N TRP A 245 13.67 8.39 0.21
CA TRP A 245 13.45 7.03 -0.30
C TRP A 245 13.57 6.93 -1.82
N VAL A 246 12.83 7.76 -2.56
CA VAL A 246 12.71 7.70 -4.03
C VAL A 246 13.08 9.02 -4.73
N GLY A 247 13.62 9.99 -3.99
CA GLY A 247 14.28 11.20 -4.52
C GLY A 247 15.80 11.23 -4.28
N THR A 248 16.36 10.10 -3.82
CA THR A 248 17.76 9.97 -3.39
C THR A 248 18.69 9.51 -4.53
N TYR A 249 19.90 9.05 -4.20
CA TYR A 249 20.83 8.48 -5.17
C TYR A 249 20.27 7.24 -5.89
N SER A 250 20.64 7.09 -7.15
CA SER A 250 20.11 6.03 -8.02
C SER A 250 20.61 4.62 -7.67
N ASP A 251 21.73 4.50 -6.95
CA ASP A 251 22.34 3.22 -6.57
C ASP A 251 21.86 2.67 -5.20
N ILE A 252 21.05 3.41 -4.44
CA ILE A 252 20.62 3.03 -3.08
C ILE A 252 19.86 1.69 -3.03
N LEU A 253 19.07 1.38 -4.05
CA LEU A 253 18.32 0.12 -4.13
C LEU A 253 19.07 -1.00 -4.86
N PHE A 254 20.31 -0.76 -5.31
CA PHE A 254 21.05 -1.66 -6.18
C PHE A 254 22.41 -2.07 -5.60
N ASP A 255 23.08 -1.16 -4.90
CA ASP A 255 24.41 -1.39 -4.33
C ASP A 255 24.35 -1.48 -2.79
N PRO A 256 24.82 -2.58 -2.17
CA PRO A 256 24.79 -2.75 -0.71
C PRO A 256 25.57 -1.67 0.07
N LYS A 257 26.67 -1.14 -0.50
CA LYS A 257 27.48 -0.09 0.14
C LYS A 257 26.75 1.26 0.06
N ALA A 258 26.15 1.60 -1.08
CA ALA A 258 25.27 2.76 -1.22
C ALA A 258 24.11 2.69 -0.21
N ASN A 259 23.42 1.54 -0.15
CA ASN A 259 22.31 1.32 0.76
C ASN A 259 22.71 1.51 2.22
N ARG A 260 23.91 1.03 2.59
CA ARG A 260 24.45 1.17 3.93
C ARG A 260 24.63 2.64 4.33
N TYR A 261 25.06 3.51 3.41
CA TYR A 261 25.17 4.95 3.69
C TYR A 261 23.81 5.57 4.06
N ALA A 262 22.75 5.26 3.30
CA ALA A 262 21.41 5.75 3.62
C ALA A 262 20.90 5.20 4.96
N TYR A 263 21.16 3.92 5.24
CA TYR A 263 20.78 3.32 6.52
C TYR A 263 21.49 3.97 7.70
N ASP A 264 22.81 4.14 7.64
CA ASP A 264 23.60 4.73 8.72
C ASP A 264 23.18 6.17 8.99
N PHE A 265 22.89 6.95 7.93
CA PHE A 265 22.32 8.28 8.07
C PHE A 265 20.95 8.25 8.76
N TRP A 266 20.03 7.41 8.29
CA TRP A 266 18.71 7.23 8.92
C TRP A 266 18.83 6.84 10.40
N ALA A 267 19.72 5.88 10.71
CA ALA A 267 19.94 5.40 12.07
C ALA A 267 20.51 6.51 12.95
N LYS A 268 21.49 7.29 12.46
CA LYS A 268 22.04 8.46 13.15
C LYS A 268 20.95 9.46 13.52
N LYS A 269 20.09 9.85 12.57
CA LYS A 269 19.01 10.84 12.78
C LYS A 269 17.94 10.30 13.74
N THR A 270 17.55 9.04 13.58
CA THR A 270 16.51 8.39 14.39
C THR A 270 16.98 8.15 15.83
N ARG A 271 18.19 7.62 16.00
CA ARG A 271 18.80 7.32 17.31
C ARG A 271 18.98 8.57 18.16
N ALA A 272 19.17 9.74 17.56
CA ALA A 272 19.25 11.01 18.28
C ALA A 272 17.94 11.42 18.96
N ARG A 273 16.78 10.85 18.55
CA ARG A 273 15.46 11.17 19.09
C ARG A 273 15.02 10.25 20.23
N VAL A 274 15.68 9.12 20.44
CA VAL A 274 15.28 8.14 21.49
C VAL A 274 16.31 8.11 22.61
N SER A 275 15.91 8.53 23.81
CA SER A 275 16.81 8.69 24.95
C SER A 275 17.20 7.34 25.59
N ASP A 276 16.24 6.42 25.73
CA ASP A 276 16.47 5.10 26.33
C ASP A 276 17.27 4.19 25.38
N THR A 277 18.43 3.69 25.83
CA THR A 277 19.32 2.87 25.02
C THR A 277 18.67 1.57 24.55
N ARG A 278 17.91 0.88 25.40
CA ARG A 278 17.24 -0.38 25.03
C ARG A 278 16.18 -0.13 23.97
N LYS A 279 15.31 0.86 24.17
CA LYS A 279 14.26 1.19 23.20
C LYS A 279 14.88 1.62 21.87
N LYS A 280 15.92 2.45 21.92
CA LYS A 280 16.69 2.91 20.75
C LYS A 280 17.29 1.76 19.95
N ASP A 281 17.87 0.75 20.61
CA ASP A 281 18.44 -0.43 19.93
C ASP A 281 17.37 -1.34 19.33
N ILE A 282 16.14 -1.29 19.84
CA ILE A 282 14.99 -2.00 19.26
C ILE A 282 14.43 -1.26 18.05
N VAL A 283 14.16 0.05 18.16
CA VAL A 283 13.48 0.82 17.09
C VAL A 283 14.43 1.32 15.99
N ALA A 284 15.72 1.43 16.29
CA ALA A 284 16.75 1.87 15.34
C ALA A 284 18.09 1.14 15.59
N PRO A 285 18.15 -0.18 15.33
CA PRO A 285 19.37 -0.96 15.53
C PRO A 285 20.52 -0.46 14.64
N LEU A 286 21.77 -0.64 15.08
CA LEU A 286 22.94 -0.28 14.25
C LEU A 286 23.16 -1.25 13.09
N ASP A 287 22.77 -2.51 13.28
CA ASP A 287 22.75 -3.50 12.20
C ASP A 287 21.39 -3.46 11.50
N PRO A 288 21.35 -3.24 10.17
CA PRO A 288 20.11 -3.17 9.42
C PRO A 288 19.30 -4.47 9.52
N PRO A 289 18.01 -4.43 9.88
CA PRO A 289 17.15 -5.62 9.84
C PRO A 289 16.82 -6.05 8.41
N HIS A 290 17.03 -5.15 7.45
CA HIS A 290 16.97 -5.32 6.00
C HIS A 290 17.59 -4.08 5.34
N ALA A 291 17.84 -4.14 4.03
CA ALA A 291 18.27 -2.99 3.26
C ALA A 291 17.29 -1.82 3.38
N PHE A 292 17.79 -0.58 3.43
CA PHE A 292 16.96 0.61 3.45
C PHE A 292 16.11 0.70 2.18
N GLY A 293 14.83 1.09 2.32
CA GLY A 293 13.91 1.27 1.19
C GLY A 293 13.36 -0.02 0.54
N THR A 294 13.74 -1.22 0.99
CA THR A 294 13.21 -2.50 0.46
C THR A 294 11.91 -2.95 1.12
N LYS A 295 11.43 -2.18 2.10
CA LYS A 295 10.05 -2.10 2.57
C LYS A 295 9.63 -0.64 2.50
N ARG A 296 8.34 -0.36 2.23
CA ARG A 296 7.81 1.01 2.24
C ARG A 296 8.13 1.66 3.58
N PRO A 297 8.97 2.72 3.62
CA PRO A 297 9.12 3.54 4.82
C PRO A 297 7.77 4.14 5.17
N SER A 298 7.47 4.27 6.46
CA SER A 298 6.29 5.05 6.89
C SER A 298 6.69 6.51 7.09
N LEU A 299 5.75 7.43 6.92
CA LEU A 299 5.96 8.82 7.32
C LEU A 299 5.49 9.02 8.75
N GLU A 300 6.32 9.68 9.56
CA GLU A 300 6.04 9.97 10.96
C GLU A 300 6.27 11.43 11.31
N GLU A 301 5.57 11.90 12.34
CA GLU A 301 5.76 13.22 12.93
C GLU A 301 6.52 13.10 14.25
N ASP A 302 6.02 12.26 15.16
CA ASP A 302 6.54 12.12 16.53
C ASP A 302 6.65 10.66 17.01
N TYR A 303 6.64 9.68 16.09
CA TYR A 303 6.65 8.24 16.41
C TYR A 303 7.81 7.84 17.32
N TYR A 304 9.02 8.28 16.98
CA TYR A 304 10.19 7.94 17.80
C TYR A 304 10.20 8.67 19.15
N ASP A 305 9.67 9.89 19.19
CA ASP A 305 9.59 10.70 20.41
C ASP A 305 8.59 10.09 21.40
N MET A 306 7.57 9.37 20.92
CA MET A 306 6.63 8.66 21.79
C MET A 306 7.33 7.65 22.71
N PHE A 307 8.42 7.02 22.30
CA PHE A 307 9.16 6.07 23.14
C PHE A 307 9.90 6.72 24.31
N ASN A 308 10.07 8.04 24.32
CA ASN A 308 10.62 8.77 25.47
C ASN A 308 9.58 9.00 26.57
N ARG A 309 8.29 8.81 26.26
CA ARG A 309 7.23 8.95 27.27
C ARG A 309 7.34 7.82 28.28
N PRO A 310 7.10 8.09 29.58
CA PRO A 310 7.21 7.07 30.63
C PRO A 310 6.15 5.97 30.51
N ASN A 311 5.03 6.25 29.84
CA ASN A 311 3.92 5.31 29.65
C ASN A 311 4.04 4.45 28.38
N VAL A 312 5.08 4.62 27.55
CA VAL A 312 5.21 3.90 26.28
C VAL A 312 6.40 2.96 26.35
N ASP A 313 6.20 1.70 25.98
CA ASP A 313 7.26 0.71 25.86
C ASP A 313 7.26 0.01 24.50
N VAL A 314 8.38 -0.62 24.15
CA VAL A 314 8.57 -1.43 22.95
C VAL A 314 9.21 -2.76 23.29
N VAL A 315 8.69 -3.83 22.68
CA VAL A 315 9.11 -5.22 22.87
C VAL A 315 9.58 -5.79 21.55
N ASP A 316 10.79 -6.35 21.53
CA ASP A 316 11.32 -7.10 20.39
C ASP A 316 10.78 -8.55 20.40
N ILE A 317 9.68 -8.77 19.68
CA ILE A 317 9.06 -10.09 19.57
C ILE A 317 9.76 -11.02 18.57
N ARG A 318 10.86 -10.58 17.94
CA ARG A 318 11.73 -11.49 17.20
C ARG A 318 12.61 -12.29 18.17
N LYS A 319 13.06 -11.66 19.26
CA LYS A 319 13.86 -12.29 20.32
C LYS A 319 13.00 -12.96 21.39
N ASN A 320 11.83 -12.38 21.70
CA ASN A 320 10.91 -12.93 22.68
C ASN A 320 9.47 -12.98 22.12
N PRO A 321 9.14 -14.02 21.33
CA PRO A 321 7.84 -14.10 20.65
C PRO A 321 6.64 -14.13 21.59
N ILE A 322 5.50 -13.66 21.08
CA ILE A 322 4.19 -13.85 21.71
C ILE A 322 3.90 -15.35 21.76
N ALA A 323 3.76 -15.90 22.96
CA ALA A 323 3.47 -17.31 23.17
C ALA A 323 1.96 -17.59 23.17
N GLU A 324 1.18 -16.73 23.82
CA GLU A 324 -0.27 -16.91 23.96
C GLU A 324 -0.96 -15.57 24.27
N ILE A 325 -2.12 -15.34 23.67
CA ILE A 325 -3.07 -14.32 24.10
C ILE A 325 -3.89 -14.93 25.24
N LYS A 326 -3.91 -14.25 26.39
CA LYS A 326 -4.64 -14.66 27.59
C LYS A 326 -5.89 -13.78 27.77
N PRO A 327 -6.83 -14.17 28.66
CA PRO A 327 -8.05 -13.39 28.88
C PRO A 327 -7.86 -11.92 29.25
N ASP A 328 -6.74 -11.59 29.88
CA ASP A 328 -6.45 -10.26 30.43
C ASP A 328 -5.16 -9.64 29.86
N GLY A 329 -4.57 -10.24 28.80
CA GLY A 329 -3.30 -9.74 28.27
C GLY A 329 -2.55 -10.63 27.31
N ILE A 330 -1.26 -10.34 27.15
CA ILE A 330 -0.33 -11.05 26.26
C ILE A 330 0.78 -11.70 27.07
N LEU A 331 1.00 -13.00 26.86
CA LEU A 331 2.11 -13.76 27.43
C LEU A 331 3.22 -13.94 26.39
N LEU A 332 4.44 -13.59 26.75
CA LEU A 332 5.63 -13.84 25.95
C LEU A 332 6.30 -15.17 26.30
N SER A 333 7.22 -15.60 25.44
CA SER A 333 7.88 -16.91 25.54
C SER A 333 8.78 -17.06 26.77
N ASP A 334 9.32 -15.96 27.29
CA ASP A 334 10.13 -15.95 28.53
C ASP A 334 9.28 -15.91 29.82
N GLY A 335 7.95 -15.92 29.70
CA GLY A 335 7.03 -15.82 30.83
C GLY A 335 6.63 -14.39 31.21
N THR A 336 7.17 -13.36 30.55
CA THR A 336 6.75 -11.98 30.75
C THR A 336 5.29 -11.81 30.34
N PHE A 337 4.49 -11.20 31.21
CA PHE A 337 3.06 -10.98 30.99
C PHE A 337 2.71 -9.49 30.95
N TYR A 338 1.97 -9.07 29.93
CA TYR A 338 1.45 -7.72 29.79
C TYR A 338 -0.06 -7.73 29.94
N SER A 339 -0.56 -7.15 31.04
CA SER A 339 -2.00 -6.96 31.23
C SER A 339 -2.52 -5.81 30.38
N LEU A 340 -3.58 -6.05 29.62
CA LEU A 340 -4.06 -5.15 28.56
C LEU A 340 -5.59 -5.09 28.56
N ASP A 341 -6.11 -3.91 28.23
CA ASP A 341 -7.54 -3.66 28.05
C ASP A 341 -7.90 -3.54 26.56
N VAL A 342 -6.93 -3.11 25.73
CA VAL A 342 -7.10 -2.93 24.28
C VAL A 342 -5.90 -3.50 23.52
N ILE A 343 -6.14 -4.24 22.44
CA ILE A 343 -5.11 -4.75 21.52
C ILE A 343 -5.45 -4.31 20.09
N ALA A 344 -4.57 -3.51 19.50
CA ALA A 344 -4.62 -3.15 18.10
C ALA A 344 -3.73 -4.10 17.27
N LEU A 345 -4.35 -4.89 16.38
CA LEU A 345 -3.63 -5.75 15.45
C LEU A 345 -3.30 -4.95 14.18
N ALA A 346 -2.08 -4.43 14.10
CA ALA A 346 -1.51 -3.77 12.93
C ALA A 346 -0.64 -4.76 12.12
N THR A 347 -1.14 -5.97 11.93
CA THR A 347 -0.42 -7.13 11.38
C THR A 347 -0.47 -7.22 9.84
N GLY A 348 -1.18 -6.29 9.20
CA GLY A 348 -1.18 -6.10 7.76
C GLY A 348 -2.16 -7.03 7.02
N PHE A 349 -1.84 -7.35 5.78
CA PHE A 349 -2.76 -7.99 4.83
C PHE A 349 -2.06 -9.09 4.05
N ASP A 350 -2.83 -10.02 3.50
CA ASP A 350 -2.40 -10.82 2.34
C ASP A 350 -2.34 -9.90 1.12
N ALA A 351 -1.28 -9.11 1.07
CA ALA A 351 -1.18 -7.99 0.16
C ALA A 351 -1.07 -8.45 -1.30
N VAL A 352 -1.58 -7.59 -2.18
CA VAL A 352 -1.48 -7.63 -3.65
C VAL A 352 -2.28 -8.76 -4.33
N THR A 353 -2.16 -10.01 -3.87
CA THR A 353 -2.92 -11.14 -4.44
C THR A 353 -4.17 -11.48 -3.64
N GLY A 354 -4.20 -11.21 -2.33
CA GLY A 354 -5.31 -11.58 -1.45
C GLY A 354 -6.62 -10.92 -1.85
N SER A 355 -6.58 -9.69 -2.37
CA SER A 355 -7.76 -8.97 -2.85
C SER A 355 -8.50 -9.74 -3.94
N MET A 356 -7.80 -10.23 -4.96
CA MET A 356 -8.42 -10.95 -6.08
C MET A 356 -8.70 -12.42 -5.76
N THR A 357 -7.79 -13.08 -5.04
CA THR A 357 -7.93 -14.52 -4.70
C THR A 357 -9.02 -14.82 -3.67
N ASN A 358 -9.64 -13.78 -3.09
CA ASN A 358 -10.73 -13.89 -2.13
C ASN A 358 -12.12 -13.59 -2.72
N MET A 359 -12.22 -13.29 -4.02
CA MET A 359 -13.49 -12.96 -4.70
C MET A 359 -14.18 -14.16 -5.37
N GLY A 360 -13.63 -15.37 -5.23
CA GLY A 360 -14.17 -16.56 -5.90
C GLY A 360 -14.01 -16.55 -7.42
N LEU A 361 -13.03 -15.81 -7.95
CA LEU A 361 -12.72 -15.78 -9.39
C LEU A 361 -12.36 -17.17 -9.92
N ARG A 362 -12.94 -17.53 -11.08
CA ARG A 362 -12.66 -18.76 -11.81
C ARG A 362 -12.29 -18.46 -13.25
N ASP A 363 -11.38 -19.25 -13.81
CA ASP A 363 -11.11 -19.21 -15.24
C ASP A 363 -12.25 -19.84 -16.05
N ILE A 364 -12.12 -19.78 -17.38
CA ILE A 364 -13.07 -20.39 -18.32
C ILE A 364 -13.29 -21.90 -18.12
N ASP A 365 -12.35 -22.62 -17.51
CA ASP A 365 -12.42 -24.04 -17.23
C ASP A 365 -12.99 -24.32 -15.81
N GLY A 366 -13.37 -23.27 -15.07
CA GLY A 366 -13.93 -23.35 -13.72
C GLY A 366 -12.90 -23.44 -12.60
N LYS A 367 -11.60 -23.36 -12.91
CA LYS A 367 -10.52 -23.45 -11.92
C LYS A 367 -10.42 -22.15 -11.11
N PRO A 368 -10.38 -22.21 -9.77
CA PRO A 368 -10.23 -21.01 -8.94
C PRO A 368 -8.89 -20.29 -9.15
N LEU A 369 -8.91 -18.95 -9.20
CA LEU A 369 -7.70 -18.12 -9.30
C LEU A 369 -6.73 -18.40 -8.14
N LYS A 370 -7.26 -18.60 -6.93
CA LYS A 370 -6.48 -18.95 -5.74
C LYS A 370 -5.65 -20.22 -5.96
N GLU A 371 -6.18 -21.20 -6.69
CA GLU A 371 -5.46 -22.41 -7.02
C GLU A 371 -4.46 -22.18 -8.16
N ALA A 372 -4.84 -21.41 -9.18
CA ALA A 372 -3.96 -21.04 -10.29
C ALA A 372 -2.71 -20.27 -9.83
N TRP A 373 -2.83 -19.46 -8.77
CA TRP A 373 -1.74 -18.66 -8.21
C TRP A 373 -1.04 -19.29 -7.00
N LYS A 374 -1.38 -20.53 -6.61
CA LYS A 374 -0.75 -21.19 -5.44
C LYS A 374 0.77 -21.30 -5.56
N ASP A 375 1.25 -21.54 -6.79
CA ASP A 375 2.68 -21.70 -7.14
C ASP A 375 3.27 -20.43 -7.76
N GLY A 376 2.58 -19.30 -7.60
CA GLY A 376 3.02 -17.97 -8.00
C GLY A 376 2.01 -17.25 -8.89
N ALA A 377 1.86 -15.96 -8.64
CA ALA A 377 0.98 -15.12 -9.44
C ALA A 377 1.56 -14.93 -10.85
N THR A 378 0.66 -14.88 -11.83
CA THR A 378 0.96 -14.62 -13.23
C THR A 378 -0.08 -13.66 -13.80
N SER A 379 0.37 -12.78 -14.69
CA SER A 379 -0.48 -11.83 -15.39
C SER A 379 0.24 -11.26 -16.60
N TYR A 380 -0.49 -10.56 -17.46
CA TYR A 380 0.07 -9.74 -18.53
C TYR A 380 -0.11 -8.26 -18.20
N LEU A 381 0.98 -7.50 -18.26
CA LEU A 381 1.06 -6.05 -17.95
C LEU A 381 0.57 -5.66 -16.55
N GLY A 382 0.34 -6.62 -15.65
CA GLY A 382 -0.31 -6.33 -14.38
C GLY A 382 -1.73 -5.79 -14.53
N MET A 383 -2.43 -6.14 -15.62
CA MET A 383 -3.80 -5.70 -15.89
C MET A 383 -4.71 -6.80 -16.44
N CYS A 384 -4.16 -7.90 -16.98
CA CYS A 384 -4.92 -9.00 -17.59
C CYS A 384 -4.43 -10.37 -17.11
N ILE A 385 -5.28 -11.40 -17.16
CA ILE A 385 -4.91 -12.78 -16.82
C ILE A 385 -5.39 -13.74 -17.91
N LYS A 386 -4.55 -14.69 -18.33
CA LYS A 386 -4.96 -15.73 -19.28
C LYS A 386 -6.04 -16.61 -18.67
N GLY A 387 -7.08 -16.94 -19.43
CA GLY A 387 -8.24 -17.69 -18.95
C GLY A 387 -9.32 -16.83 -18.31
N TYR A 388 -9.14 -15.50 -18.30
CA TYR A 388 -10.10 -14.52 -17.79
C TYR A 388 -10.39 -13.46 -18.88
N PRO A 389 -11.09 -13.83 -19.98
CA PRO A 389 -11.31 -12.93 -21.10
C PRO A 389 -12.07 -11.66 -20.67
N ASN A 390 -11.71 -10.51 -21.25
CA ASN A 390 -12.31 -9.20 -20.93
C ASN A 390 -12.31 -8.80 -19.44
N MET A 391 -11.54 -9.49 -18.60
CA MET A 391 -11.29 -9.07 -17.23
C MET A 391 -10.05 -8.21 -17.17
N PHE A 392 -10.19 -7.02 -16.61
CA PHE A 392 -9.11 -6.09 -16.37
C PHE A 392 -9.02 -5.77 -14.88
N TYR A 393 -7.84 -5.41 -14.39
CA TYR A 393 -7.68 -5.00 -13.01
C TYR A 393 -6.65 -3.88 -12.87
N LEU A 394 -6.79 -3.06 -11.82
CA LEU A 394 -5.93 -1.92 -11.54
C LEU A 394 -5.33 -2.02 -10.14
N TYR A 395 -4.17 -1.38 -9.96
CA TYR A 395 -3.50 -1.20 -8.68
C TYR A 395 -3.37 -2.50 -7.85
N ALA A 396 -3.00 -3.57 -8.56
CA ALA A 396 -2.88 -4.92 -8.00
C ALA A 396 -1.62 -5.64 -8.54
N THR A 397 -1.68 -6.96 -8.66
CA THR A 397 -0.50 -7.81 -8.89
C THR A 397 0.20 -7.53 -10.21
N HIS A 398 1.52 -7.36 -10.15
CA HIS A 398 2.45 -7.04 -11.24
C HIS A 398 2.24 -5.69 -11.94
N GLY A 399 1.43 -4.79 -11.37
CA GLY A 399 1.49 -3.36 -11.68
C GLY A 399 2.53 -2.65 -10.79
N PRO A 400 2.83 -1.36 -11.04
CA PRO A 400 3.71 -0.58 -10.18
C PRO A 400 3.21 -0.54 -8.73
N THR A 401 1.90 -0.37 -8.56
CA THR A 401 1.13 -0.59 -7.34
C THR A 401 1.84 -0.03 -6.10
N ALA A 402 2.51 -0.87 -5.31
CA ALA A 402 3.12 -0.46 -4.06
C ALA A 402 4.39 0.41 -4.20
N PHE A 403 5.01 0.40 -5.38
CA PHE A 403 6.18 1.24 -5.73
C PHE A 403 5.79 2.57 -6.38
N SER A 404 4.50 2.87 -6.41
CA SER A 404 3.97 4.10 -7.01
C SER A 404 2.96 4.79 -6.11
N ASN A 405 2.79 6.09 -6.32
CA ASN A 405 1.61 6.83 -5.90
C ASN A 405 0.36 6.22 -6.55
N GLY A 406 -0.68 5.98 -5.75
CA GLY A 406 -1.91 5.32 -6.17
C GLY A 406 -2.60 6.00 -7.36
N PRO A 407 -3.03 7.27 -7.23
CA PRO A 407 -3.66 8.00 -8.32
C PRO A 407 -2.84 8.03 -9.61
N SER A 408 -1.51 8.23 -9.51
CA SER A 408 -0.62 8.23 -10.69
C SER A 408 -0.67 6.90 -11.45
N SER A 409 -0.57 5.77 -10.74
CA SER A 409 -0.62 4.45 -11.39
C SER A 409 -2.01 4.11 -11.91
N ILE A 410 -3.06 4.47 -11.18
CA ILE A 410 -4.45 4.17 -11.55
C ILE A 410 -4.85 4.92 -12.83
N GLU A 411 -4.42 6.17 -13.01
CA GLU A 411 -4.72 6.93 -14.23
C GLU A 411 -4.01 6.35 -15.47
N ILE A 412 -2.75 5.93 -15.35
CA ILE A 412 -2.01 5.24 -16.42
C ILE A 412 -2.74 3.94 -16.82
N GLN A 413 -3.09 3.11 -15.83
CA GLN A 413 -3.79 1.84 -16.07
C GLN A 413 -5.21 2.07 -16.63
N GLY A 414 -5.95 3.05 -16.08
CA GLY A 414 -7.29 3.39 -16.49
C GLY A 414 -7.36 3.84 -17.94
N ARG A 415 -6.47 4.76 -18.36
CA ARG A 415 -6.39 5.20 -19.76
C ARG A 415 -6.05 4.04 -20.70
N TRP A 416 -5.14 3.17 -20.30
CA TRP A 416 -4.78 1.99 -21.10
C TRP A 416 -5.97 1.02 -21.26
N ILE A 417 -6.70 0.73 -20.17
CA ILE A 417 -7.86 -0.17 -20.21
C ILE A 417 -8.99 0.41 -21.08
N VAL A 418 -9.26 1.72 -20.95
CA VAL A 418 -10.24 2.40 -21.80
C VAL A 418 -9.88 2.28 -23.29
N GLU A 419 -8.61 2.47 -23.64
CA GLU A 419 -8.13 2.33 -25.02
C GLU A 419 -8.26 0.88 -25.54
N VAL A 420 -7.97 -0.12 -24.70
CA VAL A 420 -8.21 -1.53 -25.04
C VAL A 420 -9.68 -1.79 -25.32
N ILE A 421 -10.58 -1.36 -24.43
CA ILE A 421 -12.03 -1.55 -24.58
C ILE A 421 -12.53 -0.88 -25.85
N LYS A 422 -12.10 0.36 -26.13
CA LYS A 422 -12.44 1.06 -27.39
C LYS A 422 -12.06 0.23 -28.61
N ARG A 423 -10.85 -0.31 -28.66
CA ARG A 423 -10.40 -1.14 -29.79
C ARG A 423 -11.20 -2.43 -29.93
N ILE A 424 -11.56 -3.09 -28.83
CA ILE A 424 -12.44 -4.26 -28.86
C ILE A 424 -13.78 -3.90 -29.51
N LEU A 425 -14.37 -2.77 -29.11
CA LEU A 425 -15.64 -2.29 -29.65
C LEU A 425 -15.54 -1.90 -31.13
N GLU A 426 -14.52 -1.12 -31.51
CA GLU A 426 -14.30 -0.63 -32.87
C GLU A 426 -14.01 -1.76 -33.87
N ASN A 427 -13.31 -2.82 -33.43
CA ASN A 427 -12.99 -3.96 -34.28
C ASN A 427 -14.07 -5.07 -34.25
N GLY A 428 -15.13 -4.91 -33.45
CA GLY A 428 -16.20 -5.91 -33.33
C GLY A 428 -15.77 -7.23 -32.69
N TRP A 429 -14.66 -7.24 -31.93
CA TRP A 429 -14.18 -8.43 -31.23
C TRP A 429 -15.07 -8.76 -30.05
N LYS A 430 -15.37 -10.04 -29.80
CA LYS A 430 -16.23 -10.42 -28.69
C LYS A 430 -15.47 -10.34 -27.38
N ASN A 431 -14.30 -10.95 -27.36
CA ASN A 431 -13.42 -10.94 -26.20
C ASN A 431 -11.95 -11.00 -26.58
N ILE A 432 -11.11 -10.58 -25.63
CA ILE A 432 -9.67 -10.76 -25.69
C ILE A 432 -9.16 -11.40 -24.39
N GLN A 433 -8.04 -12.10 -24.50
CA GLN A 433 -7.26 -12.56 -23.35
C GLN A 433 -5.77 -12.58 -23.70
N PRO A 434 -4.87 -12.48 -22.71
CA PRO A 434 -3.45 -12.56 -22.99
C PRO A 434 -3.05 -13.97 -23.44
N THR A 435 -2.05 -14.05 -24.31
CA THR A 435 -1.43 -15.32 -24.70
C THR A 435 -0.56 -15.88 -23.56
N SER A 436 -0.31 -17.20 -23.55
CA SER A 436 0.60 -17.82 -22.56
C SER A 436 1.99 -17.17 -22.58
N ARG A 437 2.50 -16.92 -23.80
CA ARG A 437 3.81 -16.30 -24.03
C ARG A 437 3.88 -14.92 -23.38
N ALA A 438 2.91 -14.06 -23.64
CA ALA A 438 2.88 -12.70 -23.12
C ALA A 438 2.84 -12.66 -21.58
N GLN A 439 2.06 -13.55 -20.97
CA GLN A 439 1.99 -13.69 -19.51
C GLN A 439 3.31 -14.20 -18.90
N GLU A 440 3.98 -15.15 -19.55
CA GLU A 440 5.29 -15.66 -19.13
C GLU A 440 6.41 -14.62 -19.28
N GLU A 441 6.47 -13.93 -20.42
CA GLU A 441 7.42 -12.85 -20.68
C GLU A 441 7.26 -11.71 -19.66
N TRP A 442 6.02 -11.35 -19.32
CA TRP A 442 5.76 -10.36 -18.28
C TRP A 442 6.25 -10.83 -16.91
N LYS A 443 5.98 -12.09 -16.53
CA LYS A 443 6.48 -12.65 -15.27
C LYS A 443 8.01 -12.64 -15.21
N ASN A 444 8.67 -13.03 -16.29
CA ASN A 444 10.13 -13.02 -16.40
C ASN A 444 10.68 -11.60 -16.26
N LYS A 445 10.01 -10.60 -16.85
CA LYS A 445 10.36 -9.19 -16.71
C LYS A 445 10.24 -8.69 -15.27
N ILE A 446 9.12 -9.00 -14.59
CA ILE A 446 8.92 -8.66 -13.16
C ILE A 446 10.07 -9.22 -12.32
N ASN A 447 10.40 -10.49 -12.50
CA ASN A 447 11.48 -11.14 -11.78
C ASN A 447 12.84 -10.52 -12.10
N ALA A 448 13.15 -10.29 -13.39
CA ALA A 448 14.44 -9.73 -13.81
C ALA A 448 14.67 -8.32 -13.24
N VAL A 449 13.67 -7.44 -13.33
CA VAL A 449 13.76 -6.08 -12.79
C VAL A 449 13.93 -6.12 -11.26
N SER A 450 13.16 -6.97 -10.56
CA SER A 450 13.31 -7.10 -9.12
C SER A 450 14.66 -7.68 -8.71
N ASN A 451 15.17 -8.68 -9.44
CA ASN A 451 16.43 -9.37 -9.14
C ASN A 451 17.67 -8.50 -9.35
N ALA A 452 17.55 -7.42 -10.12
CA ALA A 452 18.60 -6.42 -10.24
C ALA A 452 18.73 -5.52 -8.99
N THR A 453 17.76 -5.57 -8.07
CA THR A 453 17.73 -4.71 -6.87
C THR A 453 18.04 -5.49 -5.59
N LEU A 454 18.07 -4.80 -4.45
CA LEU A 454 18.14 -5.38 -3.11
C LEU A 454 16.78 -5.91 -2.59
N LEU A 455 15.67 -5.68 -3.31
CA LEU A 455 14.32 -6.12 -2.90
C LEU A 455 14.23 -7.62 -2.60
N PRO A 456 14.77 -8.54 -3.43
CA PRO A 456 14.65 -9.98 -3.21
C PRO A 456 15.44 -10.49 -2.02
N LEU A 457 16.28 -9.65 -1.39
CA LEU A 457 17.05 -10.01 -0.19
C LEU A 457 16.27 -9.73 1.10
N THR A 458 15.09 -9.09 1.01
CA THR A 458 14.31 -8.65 2.17
C THR A 458 13.03 -9.45 2.34
N ASP A 459 12.71 -9.84 3.58
CA ASP A 459 11.41 -10.43 3.90
C ASP A 459 10.33 -9.37 4.02
N SER A 460 9.79 -8.95 2.88
CA SER A 460 8.74 -7.93 2.75
C SER A 460 7.45 -8.51 2.19
N TRP A 461 6.35 -7.76 2.35
CA TRP A 461 5.09 -8.09 1.71
C TRP A 461 5.14 -7.88 0.18
N TYR A 462 6.12 -7.13 -0.35
CA TYR A 462 6.41 -7.10 -1.79
C TYR A 462 6.81 -8.48 -2.32
N MET A 463 7.45 -9.28 -1.47
CA MET A 463 7.90 -10.64 -1.77
C MET A 463 6.87 -11.71 -1.36
N GLY A 464 5.69 -11.32 -0.87
CA GLY A 464 4.62 -12.22 -0.41
C GLY A 464 4.90 -12.97 0.91
N VAL A 465 6.07 -12.81 1.52
CA VAL A 465 6.51 -13.66 2.65
C VAL A 465 5.92 -13.29 4.02
N ASN A 466 5.11 -12.24 4.08
CA ASN A 466 4.39 -11.91 5.31
C ASN A 466 3.24 -12.89 5.60
N ILE A 467 2.84 -13.70 4.62
CA ILE A 467 1.82 -14.74 4.73
C ILE A 467 2.50 -16.12 4.75
N PRO A 468 2.39 -16.89 5.85
CA PRO A 468 2.95 -18.23 5.93
C PRO A 468 2.45 -19.14 4.79
N GLY A 469 3.36 -19.91 4.20
CA GLY A 469 3.06 -20.86 3.12
C GLY A 469 2.95 -20.28 1.71
N LYS A 470 2.96 -18.94 1.55
CA LYS A 470 2.93 -18.29 0.24
C LYS A 470 4.32 -18.36 -0.42
N LYS A 471 4.34 -18.51 -1.76
CA LYS A 471 5.58 -18.47 -2.54
C LYS A 471 6.26 -17.12 -2.40
N ARG A 472 7.59 -17.13 -2.18
CA ARG A 472 8.42 -15.93 -2.26
C ARG A 472 8.58 -15.51 -3.71
N GLU A 473 8.07 -14.34 -4.06
CA GLU A 473 8.22 -13.74 -5.39
C GLU A 473 7.86 -12.26 -5.36
N GLN A 474 8.42 -11.47 -6.29
CA GLN A 474 8.01 -10.08 -6.46
C GLN A 474 6.57 -10.01 -6.97
N LEU A 475 5.73 -9.24 -6.26
CA LEU A 475 4.32 -9.04 -6.59
C LEU A 475 4.04 -7.71 -7.31
N ASN A 476 5.02 -6.82 -7.44
CA ASN A 476 4.86 -5.49 -8.07
C ASN A 476 5.90 -5.28 -9.19
N TYR A 477 5.57 -4.45 -10.18
CA TYR A 477 6.53 -4.01 -11.19
C TYR A 477 7.47 -2.95 -10.62
N ALA A 478 8.76 -3.29 -10.50
CA ALA A 478 9.77 -2.43 -9.88
C ALA A 478 10.55 -1.55 -10.89
N GLY A 479 10.08 -1.41 -12.13
CA GLY A 479 10.77 -0.67 -13.19
C GLY A 479 10.40 0.82 -13.31
N GLY A 480 9.50 1.30 -12.45
CA GLY A 480 9.01 2.68 -12.44
C GLY A 480 7.86 2.96 -13.42
N LEU A 481 7.11 4.03 -13.18
CA LEU A 481 5.89 4.36 -13.92
C LEU A 481 6.14 4.64 -15.41
N LYS A 482 7.17 5.44 -15.73
CA LYS A 482 7.50 5.78 -17.11
C LYS A 482 7.75 4.54 -17.97
N GLN A 483 8.55 3.59 -17.46
CA GLN A 483 8.81 2.36 -18.20
C GLN A 483 7.55 1.49 -18.28
N TYR A 484 6.77 1.41 -17.20
CA TYR A 484 5.52 0.66 -17.19
C TYR A 484 4.51 1.17 -18.23
N GLU A 485 4.36 2.49 -18.37
CA GLU A 485 3.50 3.09 -19.39
C GLU A 485 3.99 2.73 -20.81
N LEU A 486 5.30 2.78 -21.05
CA LEU A 486 5.87 2.37 -22.34
C LEU A 486 5.59 0.90 -22.68
N GLU A 487 5.64 -0.01 -21.70
CA GLU A 487 5.26 -1.41 -21.89
C GLU A 487 3.80 -1.53 -22.33
N GLY A 488 2.89 -0.80 -21.68
CA GLY A 488 1.48 -0.75 -22.05
C GLY A 488 1.25 -0.17 -23.45
N GLN A 489 1.89 0.94 -23.78
CA GLN A 489 1.78 1.57 -25.11
C GLN A 489 2.32 0.65 -26.22
N ASN A 490 3.42 -0.07 -25.97
CA ASN A 490 3.98 -1.01 -26.93
C ASN A 490 3.03 -2.18 -27.18
N ALA A 491 2.41 -2.73 -26.14
CA ALA A 491 1.41 -3.78 -26.27
C ALA A 491 0.20 -3.35 -27.11
N LEU A 492 -0.21 -2.09 -27.04
CA LEU A 492 -1.27 -1.54 -27.90
C LEU A 492 -0.80 -1.38 -29.36
N LYS A 493 0.47 -1.06 -29.61
CA LYS A 493 0.97 -0.91 -30.98
C LYS A 493 1.05 -2.26 -31.71
N THR A 494 1.48 -3.32 -31.02
CA THR A 494 1.72 -4.63 -31.65
C THR A 494 0.49 -5.54 -31.58
N TRP A 495 -0.28 -5.46 -30.49
CA TRP A 495 -1.41 -6.34 -30.17
C TRP A 495 -1.09 -7.85 -30.13
N ASP A 496 0.18 -8.23 -30.27
CA ASP A 496 0.67 -9.62 -30.34
C ASP A 496 0.60 -10.36 -28.99
N GLY A 497 0.37 -9.62 -27.91
CA GLY A 497 0.14 -10.13 -26.57
C GLY A 497 -1.26 -10.72 -26.36
N PHE A 498 -2.22 -10.46 -27.25
CA PHE A 498 -3.62 -10.85 -27.09
C PHE A 498 -4.06 -11.91 -28.10
N ALA A 499 -4.79 -12.90 -27.61
CA ALA A 499 -5.69 -13.71 -28.42
C ALA A 499 -7.05 -13.01 -28.51
N VAL A 500 -7.67 -13.05 -29.70
CA VAL A 500 -8.93 -12.37 -30.02
C VAL A 500 -9.94 -13.42 -30.49
N ALA A 501 -11.19 -13.28 -30.07
CA ALA A 501 -12.32 -14.15 -30.47
C ALA A 501 -13.53 -13.36 -30.99
#